data_AF-A0A0G9LDC5-F1
#
_entry.id   AF-A0A0G9LDC5-F1
#
_cell.length_a   1.000
_cell.length_b   1.000
_cell.length_c   1.000
_cell.angle_alpha   90.00
_cell.angle_beta   90.00
_cell.angle_gamma   90.00
#
_symmetry.space_group_name_H-M   'P 1'
#
loop_
_entity.id
_entity.type
_entity.pdbx_description
1 polymer ?
#
loop_
_entity_poly.entity_id
_entity_poly.type
_entity_poly.pdbx_seq_one_letter_code
_entity_poly.pdbx_strand_id
1 'polypeptide(L)'
;MITIDNKLIEEKLKQLKKAIEIAGGKEFLKSIRSDNELALFILQSAFQNEYSCIEVLGKKYSILELLKLKLEYEKSYIKDKKKYVQKIAFKIKEYNTYLDSLIRKYRKNGGIKEFISIKNEIELRYEIDINNFILSSIIKINNDINNDYYGEYLNSKKEDFINAIVTSIV
;
A
#
# COMPACT_ATOMS: atom_id res chain seq x y z
N MET A 1 4.63 21.76 24.60
CA MET A 1 4.12 20.98 23.44
C MET A 1 4.39 21.84 22.21
N ILE A 2 5.19 21.37 21.25
CA ILE A 2 5.38 22.12 19.99
C ILE A 2 4.17 21.79 19.11
N THR A 3 3.37 22.81 18.79
CA THR A 3 2.26 22.68 17.86
C THR A 3 2.78 23.07 16.48
N ILE A 4 2.87 22.11 15.57
CA ILE A 4 3.29 22.39 14.20
C ILE A 4 2.07 22.90 13.44
N ASP A 5 1.86 24.22 13.43
CA ASP A 5 0.85 24.88 12.60
C ASP A 5 1.48 25.31 11.27
N ASN A 6 1.93 24.32 10.50
CA ASN A 6 2.55 24.56 9.20
C ASN A 6 2.14 23.48 8.21
N LYS A 7 1.21 23.83 7.33
CA LYS A 7 0.66 22.96 6.28
C LYS A 7 1.74 22.29 5.41
N LEU A 8 2.85 22.98 5.14
CA LEU A 8 3.95 22.40 4.36
C LEU A 8 4.61 21.25 5.13
N ILE A 9 4.87 21.44 6.44
CA ILE A 9 5.49 20.41 7.28
C ILE A 9 4.54 19.23 7.46
N GLU A 10 3.25 19.48 7.72
CA GLU A 10 2.23 18.43 7.78
C GLU A 10 2.21 17.58 6.51
N GLU A 11 2.22 18.21 5.34
CA GLU A 11 2.25 17.48 4.08
C GLU A 11 3.54 16.66 3.94
N LYS A 12 4.71 17.22 4.30
CA LYS A 12 5.97 16.46 4.29
C LYS A 12 5.95 15.26 5.24
N LEU A 13 5.35 15.39 6.42
CA LEU A 13 5.17 14.29 7.36
C LEU A 13 4.24 13.22 6.80
N LYS A 14 3.12 13.60 6.16
CA LYS A 14 2.24 12.65 5.45
C LYS A 14 2.99 11.90 4.35
N GLN A 15 3.81 12.59 3.55
CA GLN A 15 4.62 11.95 2.52
C GLN A 15 5.67 11.00 3.10
N LEU A 16 6.26 11.35 4.24
CA LEU A 16 7.20 10.49 4.95
C LEU A 16 6.51 9.25 5.55
N LYS A 17 5.32 9.40 6.14
CA LYS A 17 4.53 8.26 6.64
C LYS A 17 4.27 7.23 5.54
N LYS A 18 3.84 7.69 4.36
CA LYS A 18 3.66 6.83 3.18
C LYS A 18 4.97 6.10 2.81
N ALA A 19 6.09 6.81 2.86
CA ALA A 19 7.39 6.26 2.53
C ALA A 19 7.86 5.19 3.53
N ILE A 20 7.67 5.42 4.83
CA ILE A 20 7.95 4.45 5.90
C ILE A 20 7.09 3.21 5.71
N GLU A 21 5.80 3.37 5.40
CA GLU A 21 4.89 2.26 5.17
C GLU A 21 5.34 1.39 3.98
N ILE A 22 5.73 2.00 2.85
CA ILE A 22 6.24 1.30 1.65
C ILE A 22 7.53 0.52 1.94
N ALA A 23 8.32 0.95 2.94
CA ALA A 23 9.51 0.23 3.39
C ALA A 23 9.19 -0.97 4.30
N GLY A 24 7.94 -1.13 4.75
CA GLY A 24 7.52 -2.14 5.73
C GLY A 24 7.45 -1.63 7.17
N GLY A 25 7.53 -0.32 7.38
CA GLY A 25 7.58 0.31 8.71
C GLY A 25 6.22 0.49 9.38
N LYS A 26 5.26 -0.39 9.11
CA LYS A 26 3.90 -0.31 9.70
C LYS A 26 3.93 -0.30 11.23
N GLU A 27 4.72 -1.17 11.84
CA GLU A 27 4.86 -1.23 13.31
C GLU A 27 5.54 0.03 13.88
N PHE A 28 6.51 0.61 13.14
CA PHE A 28 7.07 1.92 13.50
C PHE A 28 6.00 3.01 13.45
N LEU A 29 5.14 3.03 12.42
CA LEU A 29 4.08 4.03 12.33
C LEU A 29 3.03 3.87 13.43
N LYS A 30 2.75 2.64 13.89
CA LYS A 30 1.85 2.38 15.02
C LYS A 30 2.40 2.89 16.35
N SER A 31 3.72 2.96 16.52
CA SER A 31 4.33 3.48 17.75
C SER A 31 4.26 5.01 17.84
N ILE A 32 4.06 5.69 16.70
CA ILE A 32 3.91 7.14 16.59
C ILE A 32 2.44 7.54 16.73
N ARG A 33 2.10 8.25 17.81
CA ARG A 33 0.72 8.63 18.14
C ARG A 33 0.26 9.92 17.44
N SER A 34 1.19 10.74 16.97
CA SER A 34 0.86 12.00 16.30
C SER A 34 1.93 12.46 15.30
N ASP A 35 1.55 13.36 14.39
CA ASP A 35 2.50 14.01 13.47
C ASP A 35 3.59 14.79 14.24
N ASN A 36 3.23 15.39 15.37
CA ASN A 36 4.17 16.10 16.24
C ASN A 36 5.23 15.15 16.83
N GLU A 37 4.88 13.92 17.20
CA GLU A 37 5.85 12.93 17.67
C GLU A 37 6.85 12.53 16.57
N LEU A 38 6.38 12.33 15.34
CA LEU A 38 7.27 12.04 14.21
C LEU A 38 8.22 13.21 13.94
N ALA A 39 7.71 14.44 13.98
CA ALA A 39 8.52 15.63 13.78
C ALA A 39 9.56 15.81 14.90
N LEU A 40 9.16 15.59 16.15
CA LEU A 40 10.07 15.64 17.30
C LEU A 40 11.17 14.60 17.18
N PHE A 41 10.84 13.37 16.79
CA PHE A 41 11.83 12.31 16.53
C PHE A 41 12.87 12.77 15.50
N ILE A 42 12.42 13.33 14.37
CA ILE A 42 13.31 13.83 13.31
C ILE A 42 14.20 14.98 13.82
N LEU A 43 13.61 15.93 14.54
CA LEU A 43 14.33 17.09 15.08
C LEU A 43 15.37 16.68 16.13
N GLN A 44 15.01 15.77 17.04
CA GLN A 44 15.93 15.27 18.06
C GLN A 44 17.16 14.61 17.44
N SER A 45 16.97 13.75 16.44
CA SER A 45 18.08 13.16 15.71
C SER A 45 18.96 14.22 15.04
N ALA A 46 18.34 15.24 14.39
CA ALA A 46 19.08 16.32 13.75
C ALA A 46 19.93 17.14 14.74
N PHE A 47 19.42 17.41 15.95
CA PHE A 47 20.15 18.15 16.99
C PHE A 47 21.26 17.33 17.67
N GLN A 48 21.19 16.01 17.65
CA GLN A 48 22.19 15.12 18.23
C GLN A 48 23.40 14.86 17.31
N ASN A 49 23.47 15.53 16.14
CA ASN A 49 24.44 15.24 15.07
C ASN A 49 24.41 13.77 14.59
N GLU A 50 23.36 13.03 14.90
CA GLU A 50 23.10 11.71 14.38
C GLU A 50 22.28 11.85 13.09
N TYR A 51 22.64 11.13 12.03
CA TYR A 51 21.77 11.05 10.85
C TYR A 51 20.43 10.49 11.31
N SER A 52 19.35 11.25 11.12
CA SER A 52 17.98 10.82 11.44
C SER A 52 17.63 9.60 10.58
N CYS A 53 17.87 8.42 11.14
CA CYS A 53 17.66 7.15 10.49
C CYS A 53 16.44 6.47 11.11
N ILE A 54 15.57 5.93 10.26
CA ILE A 54 14.44 5.12 10.65
C ILE A 54 14.81 3.67 10.37
N GLU A 55 14.78 2.84 11.41
CA GLU A 55 15.01 1.41 11.26
C GLU A 55 13.71 0.69 10.90
N VAL A 56 13.72 0.02 9.76
CA VAL A 56 12.59 -0.76 9.23
C VAL A 56 13.12 -2.12 8.80
N LEU A 57 12.56 -3.19 9.35
CA LEU A 57 12.93 -4.59 9.02
C LEU A 57 14.45 -4.84 9.11
N GLY A 58 15.10 -4.31 10.15
CA GLY A 58 16.54 -4.45 10.39
C GLY A 58 17.44 -3.62 9.46
N LYS A 59 16.86 -2.74 8.62
CA LYS A 59 17.60 -1.80 7.76
C LYS A 59 17.38 -0.37 8.24
N LYS A 60 18.47 0.39 8.33
CA LYS A 60 18.43 1.82 8.64
C LYS A 60 18.26 2.61 7.35
N TYR A 61 17.25 3.48 7.32
CA TYR A 61 16.97 4.37 6.20
C TYR A 61 17.09 5.82 6.63
N SER A 62 17.81 6.61 5.86
CA SER A 62 17.66 8.06 5.91
C SER A 62 16.30 8.49 5.36
N ILE A 63 15.85 9.68 5.75
CA ILE A 63 14.61 10.28 5.23
C ILE A 63 14.65 10.39 3.70
N LEU A 64 15.80 10.74 3.12
CA LEU A 64 15.95 10.86 1.67
C LEU A 64 15.81 9.51 0.95
N GLU A 65 16.34 8.43 1.52
CA GLU A 65 16.18 7.08 0.96
C GLU A 65 14.72 6.62 0.99
N LEU A 66 14.01 6.87 2.09
CA LEU A 66 12.57 6.58 2.17
C LEU A 66 11.78 7.32 1.09
N LEU A 67 12.04 8.63 0.93
CA LEU A 67 11.33 9.42 -0.08
C LEU A 67 11.66 8.96 -1.52
N LYS A 68 12.90 8.54 -1.80
CA LYS A 68 13.26 7.94 -3.09
C LYS A 68 12.53 6.61 -3.32
N LEU A 69 12.52 5.73 -2.32
CA LEU A 69 11.81 4.44 -2.36
C LEU A 69 10.32 4.64 -2.67
N LYS A 70 9.68 5.62 -2.01
CA LYS A 70 8.30 5.99 -2.29
C LYS A 70 8.08 6.40 -3.75
N LEU A 71 8.94 7.28 -4.27
CA LEU A 71 8.81 7.76 -5.66
C LEU A 71 8.97 6.62 -6.67
N GLU A 72 9.91 5.70 -6.44
CA GLU A 72 10.11 4.52 -7.28
C GLU A 72 8.90 3.58 -7.22
N TYR A 73 8.33 3.38 -6.03
CA TYR A 73 7.12 2.61 -5.85
C TYR A 73 5.94 3.21 -6.62
N GLU A 74 5.67 4.51 -6.47
CA GLU A 74 4.56 5.19 -7.15
C GLU A 74 4.69 5.13 -8.68
N LYS A 75 5.91 5.31 -9.21
CA LYS A 75 6.20 5.15 -10.63
C LYS A 75 5.94 3.73 -11.11
N SER A 76 6.42 2.73 -10.37
CA SER A 76 6.24 1.31 -10.71
C SER A 76 4.77 0.91 -10.65
N TYR A 77 4.04 1.35 -9.62
CA TYR A 77 2.61 1.12 -9.49
C TYR A 77 1.85 1.62 -10.72
N ILE A 78 2.05 2.88 -11.12
CA ILE A 78 1.37 3.45 -12.29
C ILE A 78 1.72 2.70 -13.58
N LYS A 79 3.01 2.42 -13.78
CA LYS A 79 3.53 1.77 -15.00
C LYS A 79 2.98 0.35 -15.16
N ASP A 80 2.98 -0.42 -14.07
CA ASP A 80 2.73 -1.86 -14.14
C ASP A 80 1.27 -2.23 -13.80
N LYS A 81 0.49 -1.35 -13.16
CA LYS A 81 -0.91 -1.60 -12.75
C LYS A 81 -1.74 -2.24 -13.86
N LYS A 82 -1.73 -1.67 -15.07
CA LYS A 82 -2.53 -2.17 -16.21
C LYS A 82 -2.18 -3.62 -16.55
N LYS A 83 -0.90 -3.96 -16.58
CA LYS A 83 -0.41 -5.30 -16.90
C LYS A 83 -0.87 -6.32 -15.86
N TYR A 84 -0.76 -5.99 -14.57
CA TYR A 84 -1.17 -6.87 -13.49
C TYR A 84 -2.70 -7.05 -13.43
N VAL A 85 -3.45 -5.97 -13.63
CA VAL A 85 -4.93 -6.02 -13.76
C VAL A 85 -5.33 -7.00 -14.87
N GLN A 86 -4.74 -6.86 -16.07
CA GLN A 86 -5.04 -7.74 -17.20
C GLN A 86 -4.69 -9.21 -16.92
N LYS A 87 -3.57 -9.46 -16.23
CA LYS A 87 -3.15 -10.82 -15.84
C LYS A 87 -4.18 -11.48 -14.92
N ILE A 88 -4.65 -10.78 -13.88
CA ILE A 88 -5.65 -11.32 -12.96
C ILE A 88 -7.00 -11.46 -13.66
N ALA A 89 -7.42 -10.46 -14.44
CA ALA A 89 -8.66 -10.48 -15.21
C ALA A 89 -8.73 -11.69 -16.16
N PHE A 90 -7.63 -12.01 -16.84
CA PHE A 90 -7.51 -13.20 -17.66
C PHE A 90 -7.70 -14.48 -16.84
N LYS A 91 -6.99 -14.62 -15.71
CA LYS A 91 -7.16 -15.79 -14.82
C LYS A 91 -8.60 -15.95 -14.33
N ILE A 92 -9.30 -14.85 -14.05
CA ILE A 92 -10.70 -14.89 -13.64
C ILE A 92 -11.58 -15.44 -14.76
N LYS A 93 -11.44 -14.89 -15.98
CA LYS A 93 -12.25 -15.27 -17.14
C LYS A 93 -12.04 -16.73 -17.55
N GLU A 94 -10.81 -17.22 -17.49
CA GLU A 94 -10.47 -18.57 -17.94
C GLU A 94 -10.76 -19.64 -16.89
N TYR A 95 -10.51 -19.35 -15.60
CA TYR A 95 -10.39 -20.41 -14.59
C TYR A 95 -11.33 -20.27 -13.40
N ASN A 96 -12.10 -19.17 -13.27
CA ASN A 96 -12.89 -18.90 -12.08
C ASN A 96 -14.41 -18.85 -12.35
N THR A 97 -15.01 -20.03 -12.40
CA THR A 97 -16.45 -20.21 -12.61
C THR A 97 -17.33 -19.59 -11.53
N TYR A 98 -16.83 -19.51 -10.29
CA TYR A 98 -17.55 -18.87 -9.18
C TYR A 98 -17.63 -17.35 -9.35
N LEU A 99 -16.49 -16.69 -9.62
CA LEU A 99 -16.48 -15.26 -9.94
C LEU A 99 -17.28 -14.95 -11.19
N ASP A 100 -17.20 -15.77 -12.24
CA ASP A 100 -18.01 -15.60 -13.45
C ASP A 100 -19.52 -15.63 -13.15
N SER A 101 -19.95 -16.52 -12.26
CA SER A 101 -21.34 -16.55 -11.76
C SER A 101 -21.72 -15.26 -11.01
N LEU A 102 -20.86 -14.77 -10.12
CA LEU A 102 -21.09 -13.52 -9.39
C LEU A 102 -21.15 -12.31 -10.34
N ILE A 103 -20.26 -12.24 -11.33
CA ILE A 103 -20.24 -11.17 -12.34
C ILE A 103 -21.52 -11.19 -13.17
N ARG A 104 -22.00 -12.36 -13.61
CA ARG A 104 -23.28 -12.47 -14.32
C ARG A 104 -24.46 -12.01 -13.47
N LYS A 105 -24.48 -12.33 -12.17
CA LYS A 105 -25.52 -11.84 -11.25
C LYS A 105 -25.45 -10.32 -11.09
N TYR A 106 -24.25 -9.77 -10.90
CA TYR A 106 -24.03 -8.33 -10.81
C TYR A 106 -24.51 -7.60 -12.08
N ARG A 107 -24.18 -8.10 -13.28
CA ARG A 107 -24.66 -7.51 -14.56
C ARG A 107 -26.18 -7.49 -14.71
N LYS A 108 -26.89 -8.43 -14.10
CA LYS A 108 -28.36 -8.48 -14.12
C LYS A 108 -29.01 -7.54 -13.12
N ASN A 109 -28.46 -7.45 -11.92
CA ASN A 109 -29.13 -6.81 -10.79
C ASN A 109 -28.52 -5.47 -10.37
N GLY A 110 -27.28 -5.17 -10.78
CA GLY A 110 -26.54 -3.95 -10.42
C GLY A 110 -26.30 -3.76 -8.92
N GLY A 111 -26.51 -4.80 -8.11
CA GLY A 111 -26.57 -4.69 -6.66
C GLY A 111 -25.21 -4.45 -6.00
N ILE A 112 -25.20 -3.59 -4.98
CA ILE A 112 -24.01 -3.29 -4.17
C ILE A 112 -23.50 -4.55 -3.45
N LYS A 113 -24.40 -5.44 -3.03
CA LYS A 113 -24.03 -6.70 -2.35
C LYS A 113 -23.20 -7.59 -3.27
N GLU A 114 -23.63 -7.77 -4.51
CA GLU A 114 -22.91 -8.55 -5.51
C GLU A 114 -21.55 -7.93 -5.83
N PHE A 115 -21.46 -6.60 -5.92
CA PHE A 115 -20.19 -5.90 -6.11
C PHE A 115 -19.21 -6.19 -4.96
N ILE A 116 -19.67 -6.08 -3.72
CA ILE A 116 -18.86 -6.38 -2.52
C ILE A 116 -18.43 -7.85 -2.52
N SER A 117 -19.31 -8.78 -2.88
CA SER A 117 -18.97 -10.21 -2.98
C SER A 117 -17.88 -10.48 -4.02
N ILE A 118 -17.94 -9.82 -5.18
CA ILE A 118 -16.89 -9.93 -6.21
C ILE A 118 -15.56 -9.39 -5.67
N LYS A 119 -15.57 -8.22 -5.03
CA LYS A 119 -14.37 -7.59 -4.46
C LYS A 119 -13.69 -8.50 -3.44
N ASN A 120 -14.46 -9.02 -2.47
CA ASN A 120 -13.96 -9.88 -1.40
C ASN A 120 -13.41 -11.21 -1.95
N GLU A 121 -14.09 -11.80 -2.95
CA GLU A 121 -13.63 -13.04 -3.57
C GLU A 121 -12.33 -12.83 -4.38
N ILE A 122 -12.18 -11.71 -5.07
CA ILE A 122 -10.93 -11.35 -5.75
C ILE A 122 -9.80 -11.20 -4.74
N GLU A 123 -10.07 -10.47 -3.65
CA GLU A 123 -9.10 -10.23 -2.59
C GLU A 123 -8.59 -11.54 -1.97
N LEU A 124 -9.51 -12.46 -1.66
CA LEU A 124 -9.18 -13.76 -1.07
C LEU A 124 -8.46 -14.69 -2.06
N ARG A 125 -8.99 -14.85 -3.27
CA ARG A 125 -8.49 -15.86 -4.21
C ARG A 125 -7.21 -15.44 -4.94
N TYR A 126 -7.01 -14.14 -5.13
CA TYR A 126 -5.81 -13.60 -5.78
C TYR A 126 -4.90 -12.86 -4.80
N GLU A 127 -5.02 -13.13 -3.51
CA GLU A 127 -4.23 -12.50 -2.45
C GLU A 127 -2.74 -12.48 -2.77
N ILE A 128 -2.17 -13.61 -3.20
CA ILE A 128 -0.74 -13.72 -3.53
C ILE A 128 -0.38 -12.83 -4.73
N ASP A 129 -1.18 -12.82 -5.80
CA ASP A 129 -0.93 -11.96 -6.97
C ASP A 129 -1.05 -10.47 -6.59
N ILE A 130 -1.99 -10.12 -5.70
CA ILE A 130 -2.19 -8.77 -5.18
C ILE A 130 -1.01 -8.36 -4.30
N ASN A 131 -0.62 -9.18 -3.32
CA ASN A 131 0.49 -8.91 -2.41
C ASN A 131 1.81 -8.77 -3.19
N ASN A 132 2.06 -9.64 -4.17
CA ASN A 132 3.24 -9.53 -5.03
C ASN A 132 3.32 -8.22 -5.80
N PHE A 133 2.17 -7.61 -6.14
CA PHE A 133 2.13 -6.31 -6.80
C PHE A 133 2.23 -5.15 -5.80
N ILE A 134 1.34 -5.12 -4.80
CA ILE A 134 1.21 -3.99 -3.87
C ILE A 134 2.39 -3.91 -2.91
N LEU A 135 2.92 -5.04 -2.44
CA LEU A 135 4.03 -5.12 -1.49
C LEU A 135 5.36 -5.38 -2.20
N SER A 136 5.44 -5.17 -3.52
CA SER A 136 6.63 -5.45 -4.32
C SER A 136 7.92 -4.80 -3.78
N SER A 137 7.84 -3.59 -3.22
CA SER A 137 8.99 -2.94 -2.56
C SER A 137 9.45 -3.69 -1.31
N ILE A 138 8.53 -4.21 -0.50
CA ILE A 138 8.81 -4.90 0.77
C ILE A 138 9.29 -6.33 0.52
N ILE A 139 8.67 -7.04 -0.43
CA ILE A 139 9.04 -8.40 -0.79
C ILE A 139 10.48 -8.44 -1.31
N LYS A 140 10.91 -7.45 -2.11
CA LYS A 140 12.32 -7.29 -2.50
C LYS A 140 13.28 -7.14 -1.31
N ILE A 141 12.78 -6.65 -0.18
CA ILE A 141 13.58 -6.37 1.02
C ILE A 141 13.61 -7.59 1.96
N ASN A 142 12.48 -8.28 2.18
CA ASN A 142 12.32 -9.25 3.26
C ASN A 142 11.81 -10.64 2.83
N ASN A 143 11.50 -10.87 1.54
CA ASN A 143 10.97 -12.12 0.96
C ASN A 143 9.74 -12.75 1.67
N ASP A 144 9.19 -12.08 2.67
CA ASP A 144 8.07 -12.55 3.47
C ASP A 144 6.77 -11.94 2.95
N ILE A 145 5.89 -12.79 2.42
CA ILE A 145 4.59 -12.40 1.85
C ILE A 145 3.46 -12.55 2.90
N ASN A 146 3.73 -13.22 4.02
CA ASN A 146 2.71 -13.61 5.00
C ASN A 146 2.56 -12.59 6.13
N ASN A 147 3.47 -11.63 6.26
CA ASN A 147 3.34 -10.56 7.23
C ASN A 147 2.36 -9.48 6.78
N ASP A 148 1.57 -8.96 7.72
CA ASP A 148 0.60 -7.90 7.45
C ASP A 148 1.29 -6.53 7.42
N TYR A 149 1.82 -6.17 6.24
CA TYR A 149 2.46 -4.88 5.99
C TYR A 149 1.49 -3.74 5.64
N TYR A 150 0.19 -4.01 5.51
CA TYR A 150 -0.78 -3.03 5.03
C TYR A 150 -1.13 -2.01 6.11
N GLY A 151 -0.65 -0.77 5.96
CA GLY A 151 -1.14 0.40 6.69
C GLY A 151 -2.21 1.14 5.89
N GLU A 152 -2.47 2.39 6.22
CA GLU A 152 -3.51 3.20 5.57
C GLU A 152 -3.23 3.39 4.06
N TYR A 153 -1.99 3.69 3.70
CA TYR A 153 -1.64 4.03 2.32
C TYR A 153 -1.67 2.81 1.41
N LEU A 154 -1.06 1.70 1.81
CA LEU A 154 -1.03 0.47 1.04
C LEU A 154 -2.42 -0.17 0.95
N ASN A 155 -3.27 -0.05 1.98
CA ASN A 155 -4.68 -0.46 1.90
C ASN A 155 -5.42 0.35 0.83
N SER A 156 -5.24 1.67 0.79
CA SER A 156 -5.82 2.51 -0.26
C SER A 156 -5.35 2.10 -1.67
N LYS A 157 -4.06 1.74 -1.84
CA LYS A 157 -3.52 1.26 -3.12
C LYS A 157 -4.02 -0.12 -3.50
N LYS A 158 -4.21 -1.02 -2.53
CA LYS A 158 -4.82 -2.34 -2.71
C LYS A 158 -6.27 -2.19 -3.15
N GLU A 159 -7.03 -1.33 -2.50
CA GLU A 159 -8.43 -1.06 -2.87
C GLU A 159 -8.57 -0.50 -4.29
N ASP A 160 -7.78 0.53 -4.65
CA ASP A 160 -7.74 1.09 -6.01
C ASP A 160 -7.33 0.04 -7.05
N PHE A 161 -6.44 -0.89 -6.68
CA PHE A 161 -6.04 -1.99 -7.56
C PHE A 161 -7.17 -3.01 -7.77
N ILE A 162 -7.81 -3.47 -6.70
CA ILE A 162 -8.93 -4.42 -6.78
C ILE A 162 -10.10 -3.81 -7.55
N ASN A 163 -10.44 -2.55 -7.30
CA ASN A 163 -11.50 -1.86 -8.04
C ASN A 163 -11.20 -1.81 -9.55
N ALA A 164 -9.93 -1.62 -9.94
CA ALA A 164 -9.53 -1.68 -11.34
C ALA A 164 -9.68 -3.09 -11.95
N ILE A 165 -9.41 -4.15 -11.18
CA ILE A 165 -9.68 -5.53 -11.60
C ILE A 165 -11.18 -5.74 -11.84
N VAL A 166 -12.02 -5.36 -10.87
CA VAL A 166 -13.48 -5.49 -10.98
C VAL A 166 -13.99 -4.75 -12.23
N THR A 167 -13.56 -3.52 -12.44
CA THR A 167 -13.93 -2.72 -13.62
C THR A 167 -13.50 -3.35 -14.95
N SER A 168 -12.43 -4.17 -14.95
CA SER A 168 -11.94 -4.83 -16.17
C SER A 168 -12.67 -6.12 -16.55
N ILE A 169 -13.42 -6.72 -15.61
CA ILE A 169 -14.10 -8.01 -15.79
C ILE A 169 -15.62 -7.90 -15.80
N VAL A 170 -16.16 -6.86 -15.15
CA VAL A 170 -17.58 -6.54 -15.09
C VAL A 170 -18.05 -5.86 -16.37
#